data_AF-A0A3E1DCJ8-F1
#
_entry.id   AF-A0A3E1DCJ8-F1
#
_cell.length_a   1.000
_cell.length_b   1.000
_cell.length_c   1.000
_cell.angle_alpha   90.00
_cell.angle_beta   90.00
_cell.angle_gamma   90.00
#
_symmetry.space_group_name_H-M   'P 1'
#
loop_
_entity.id
_entity.type
_entity.pdbx_description
1 polymer ?
#
loop_
_entity_poly.entity_id
_entity_poly.type
_entity_poly.pdbx_seq_one_letter_code
_entity_poly.pdbx_strand_id
1 'polypeptide(L)'
;MTAKPALKLMIGDKELRAIGHVAAQWAYLETQIDGVILVLINQPSTQALKLKPPQSFKRRMEMLRKSARIVLEQHTAELTALLAIATDASSLRDFRDDIVHGHWKLHRKNGTGPLTTGIKVFNQGPPFKVKEIPFTAEKAENIAAQISKVNLRLVLWCEQNIP
;
A
#
# COMPACT_ATOMS: atom_id res chain seq x y z
N MET A 1 -44.77 -3.56 -19.34
CA MET A 1 -43.44 -2.94 -19.12
C MET A 1 -42.59 -3.89 -18.31
N THR A 2 -41.62 -4.54 -18.94
CA THR A 2 -40.66 -5.41 -18.25
C THR A 2 -39.81 -4.55 -17.33
N ALA A 3 -39.81 -4.87 -16.02
CA ALA A 3 -38.97 -4.19 -15.06
C ALA A 3 -37.52 -4.27 -15.56
N LYS A 4 -36.91 -3.10 -15.84
CA LYS A 4 -35.46 -3.04 -16.09
C LYS A 4 -34.81 -3.74 -14.90
N PRO A 5 -33.97 -4.77 -15.10
CA PRO A 5 -33.23 -5.35 -13.99
C PRO A 5 -32.46 -4.19 -13.36
N ALA A 6 -32.82 -3.84 -12.12
CA ALA A 6 -32.06 -2.86 -11.36
C ALA A 6 -30.63 -3.38 -11.34
N LEU A 7 -29.73 -2.65 -11.99
CA LEU A 7 -28.33 -2.99 -12.12
C LEU A 7 -27.72 -2.88 -10.72
N LYS A 8 -27.96 -3.88 -9.88
CA LYS A 8 -27.30 -4.00 -8.58
C LYS A 8 -25.83 -4.21 -8.89
N LEU A 9 -25.01 -3.28 -8.41
CA LEU A 9 -23.57 -3.40 -8.45
C LEU A 9 -23.16 -4.79 -7.93
N MET A 10 -22.16 -5.41 -8.57
CA MET A 10 -21.65 -6.73 -8.18
C MET A 10 -21.05 -6.74 -6.76
N ILE A 11 -20.71 -5.57 -6.24
CA ILE A 11 -20.32 -5.29 -4.85
C ILE A 11 -21.06 -4.06 -4.36
N GLY A 12 -21.26 -3.91 -3.05
CA GLY A 12 -22.01 -2.79 -2.49
C GLY A 12 -21.15 -1.56 -2.20
N ASP A 13 -21.81 -0.49 -1.78
CA ASP A 13 -21.17 0.79 -1.44
C ASP A 13 -20.10 0.65 -0.35
N LYS A 14 -20.29 -0.29 0.60
CA LYS A 14 -19.31 -0.54 1.66
C LYS A 14 -17.98 -1.07 1.10
N GLU A 15 -18.02 -1.94 0.08
CA GLU A 15 -16.82 -2.42 -0.59
C GLU A 15 -16.16 -1.29 -1.37
N LEU A 16 -16.93 -0.53 -2.15
CA LEU A 16 -16.41 0.60 -2.91
C LEU A 16 -15.75 1.64 -2.01
N ARG A 17 -16.38 1.97 -0.88
CA ARG A 17 -15.82 2.86 0.14
C ARG A 17 -14.51 2.32 0.70
N ALA A 18 -14.48 1.04 1.06
CA ALA A 18 -13.27 0.42 1.63
C ALA A 18 -12.11 0.38 0.63
N ILE A 19 -12.37 0.09 -0.64
CA ILE A 19 -11.37 0.15 -1.72
C ILE A 19 -10.83 1.58 -1.85
N GLY A 20 -11.74 2.57 -1.90
CA GLY A 20 -11.38 3.98 -1.99
C GLY A 20 -10.54 4.44 -0.79
N HIS A 21 -10.88 3.99 0.41
CA HIS A 21 -10.13 4.32 1.62
C HIS A 21 -8.71 3.75 1.59
N VAL A 22 -8.54 2.48 1.19
CA VAL A 22 -7.21 1.87 1.01
C VAL A 22 -6.41 2.62 -0.05
N ALA A 23 -7.01 2.94 -1.19
CA ALA A 23 -6.35 3.68 -2.26
C ALA A 23 -5.88 5.07 -1.79
N ALA A 24 -6.73 5.80 -1.08
CA ALA A 24 -6.40 7.12 -0.54
C ALA A 24 -5.27 7.06 0.50
N GLN A 25 -5.36 6.15 1.48
CA GLN A 25 -4.32 5.99 2.50
C GLN A 25 -2.97 5.59 1.90
N TRP A 26 -3.00 4.73 0.87
CA TRP A 26 -1.79 4.32 0.18
C TRP A 26 -1.17 5.45 -0.64
N ALA A 27 -1.97 6.22 -1.38
CA ALA A 27 -1.48 7.36 -2.14
C ALA A 27 -0.83 8.41 -1.23
N TYR A 28 -1.43 8.65 -0.05
CA TYR A 28 -0.83 9.50 0.97
C TYR A 28 0.52 8.95 1.44
N LEU A 29 0.61 7.65 1.73
CA LEU A 29 1.86 7.00 2.14
C LEU A 29 2.97 7.14 1.08
N GLU A 30 2.66 6.87 -0.18
CA GLU A 30 3.63 6.99 -1.28
C GLU A 30 4.15 8.42 -1.41
N THR A 31 3.26 9.41 -1.28
CA THR A 31 3.63 10.83 -1.35
C THR A 31 4.58 11.23 -0.22
N GLN A 32 4.28 10.81 1.02
CA GLN A 32 5.14 11.08 2.18
C GLN A 32 6.52 10.43 2.01
N ILE A 33 6.56 9.17 1.57
CA ILE A 33 7.79 8.44 1.28
C ILE A 33 8.62 9.14 0.21
N ASP A 34 7.98 9.61 -0.87
CA ASP A 34 8.67 10.36 -1.92
C ASP A 34 9.28 11.65 -1.37
N GLY A 35 8.59 12.36 -0.47
CA GLY A 35 9.12 13.51 0.26
C GLY A 35 10.36 13.18 1.07
N VAL A 36 10.32 12.11 1.88
CA VAL A 36 11.48 11.67 2.67
C VAL A 36 12.66 11.27 1.78
N ILE A 37 12.41 10.51 0.70
CA ILE A 37 13.45 10.16 -0.26
C ILE A 37 14.10 11.42 -0.82
N LEU A 38 13.30 12.41 -1.24
CA LEU A 38 13.80 13.68 -1.77
C LEU A 38 14.69 14.41 -0.77
N VAL A 39 14.29 14.49 0.50
CA VAL A 39 15.13 15.09 1.56
C VAL A 39 16.46 14.35 1.70
N LEU A 40 16.42 13.02 1.76
CA LEU A 40 17.61 12.21 1.98
C LEU A 40 18.59 12.20 0.80
N ILE A 41 18.10 12.17 -0.45
CA ILE A 41 18.97 12.16 -1.64
C ILE A 41 19.59 13.53 -1.95
N ASN A 42 19.05 14.61 -1.37
CA ASN A 42 19.58 15.96 -1.53
C ASN A 42 20.58 16.34 -0.43
N GLN A 43 20.86 15.45 0.53
CA GLN A 43 21.89 15.68 1.55
C GLN A 43 23.31 15.66 0.93
N PRO A 44 24.26 16.43 1.48
CA PRO A 44 25.63 16.46 0.95
C PRO A 44 26.28 15.07 0.83
N SER A 45 26.00 14.18 1.78
CA SER A 45 26.54 12.80 1.80
C SER A 45 26.02 11.90 0.68
N THR A 46 24.88 12.21 0.06
CA THR A 46 24.26 11.42 -1.00
C THR A 46 24.33 12.08 -2.38
N GLN A 47 24.56 13.40 -2.47
CA GLN A 47 24.61 14.14 -3.74
C GLN A 47 25.65 13.59 -4.72
N ALA A 48 26.83 13.18 -4.25
CA ALA A 48 27.89 12.61 -5.09
C ALA A 48 27.44 11.33 -5.82
N LEU A 49 26.44 10.63 -5.30
CA LEU A 49 25.90 9.39 -5.86
C LEU A 49 24.84 9.61 -6.94
N LYS A 50 24.42 10.86 -7.19
CA LYS A 50 23.43 11.23 -8.22
C LYS A 50 22.15 10.38 -8.18
N LEU A 51 21.67 10.09 -6.97
CA LEU A 51 20.46 9.29 -6.75
C LEU A 51 19.22 10.02 -7.30
N LYS A 52 18.22 9.27 -7.74
CA LYS A 52 16.96 9.81 -8.29
C LYS A 52 15.75 9.08 -7.72
N PRO A 53 14.62 9.77 -7.49
CA PRO A 53 13.39 9.12 -7.04
C PRO A 53 12.90 8.10 -8.08
N PRO A 54 12.69 6.82 -7.70
CA PRO A 54 12.18 5.81 -8.61
C PRO A 54 10.65 5.76 -8.64
N GLN A 55 10.08 5.28 -9.74
CA GLN A 55 8.62 5.22 -9.96
C GLN A 55 7.92 4.02 -9.29
N SER A 56 8.58 2.87 -9.17
CA SER A 56 7.94 1.69 -8.59
C SER A 56 8.12 1.67 -7.08
N PHE A 57 7.06 1.32 -6.34
CA PHE A 57 7.09 1.28 -4.88
C PHE A 57 8.24 0.43 -4.32
N LYS A 58 8.50 -0.75 -4.92
CA LYS A 58 9.64 -1.59 -4.54
C LYS A 58 10.96 -0.82 -4.61
N ARG A 59 11.22 -0.12 -5.72
CA ARG A 59 12.43 0.68 -5.89
C ARG A 59 12.43 1.90 -4.97
N ARG A 60 11.27 2.52 -4.67
CA ARG A 60 11.16 3.59 -3.67
C ARG A 60 11.67 3.10 -2.33
N MET A 61 11.25 1.91 -1.91
CA MET A 61 11.67 1.34 -0.63
C MET A 61 13.16 0.98 -0.62
N GLU A 62 13.72 0.49 -1.71
CA GLU A 62 15.17 0.27 -1.86
C GLU A 62 15.94 1.59 -1.76
N MET A 63 15.46 2.65 -2.44
CA MET A 63 16.07 3.98 -2.41
C MET A 63 16.00 4.62 -1.02
N LEU A 64 14.84 4.53 -0.35
CA LEU A 64 14.64 5.02 1.01
C LEU A 64 15.63 4.36 1.96
N ARG A 65 15.71 3.02 1.96
CA ARG A 65 16.64 2.29 2.84
C ARG A 65 18.10 2.61 2.53
N LYS A 66 18.47 2.75 1.25
CA LYS A 66 19.83 3.08 0.83
C LYS A 66 20.23 4.48 1.30
N SER A 67 19.41 5.48 0.97
CA SER A 67 19.69 6.88 1.31
C SER A 67 19.66 7.11 2.82
N ALA A 68 18.71 6.51 3.55
CA ALA A 68 18.63 6.58 5.00
C ALA A 68 19.91 6.05 5.67
N ARG A 69 20.43 4.89 5.23
CA ARG A 69 21.67 4.32 5.80
C ARG A 69 22.90 5.19 5.60
N ILE A 70 22.93 6.00 4.54
CA ILE A 70 24.03 6.92 4.27
C ILE A 70 23.90 8.17 5.12
N VAL A 71 22.70 8.76 5.17
CA VAL A 71 22.46 10.04 5.86
C VAL A 71 22.43 9.87 7.38
N LEU A 72 21.84 8.78 7.86
CA LEU A 72 21.56 8.54 9.28
C LEU A 72 22.51 7.51 9.89
N GLU A 73 23.70 7.29 9.31
CA GLU A 73 24.67 6.29 9.79
C GLU A 73 25.02 6.48 11.27
N GLN A 74 25.13 7.75 11.70
CA GLN A 74 25.44 8.12 13.08
C GLN A 74 24.19 8.30 13.97
N HIS A 75 22.99 8.23 13.38
CA HIS A 75 21.69 8.46 14.02
C HIS A 75 20.91 7.14 14.09
N THR A 76 21.40 6.21 14.92
CA THR A 76 20.99 4.80 14.90
C THR A 76 19.53 4.59 15.27
N ALA A 77 18.97 5.42 16.16
CA ALA A 77 17.57 5.33 16.58
C ALA A 77 16.62 5.75 15.45
N GLU A 78 16.91 6.89 14.83
CA GLU A 78 16.18 7.49 13.71
C GLU A 78 16.22 6.57 12.49
N LEU A 79 17.41 6.03 12.18
CA LEU A 79 17.60 5.05 11.12
C LEU A 79 16.76 3.79 11.38
N THR A 80 16.83 3.23 12.58
CA THR A 80 16.08 2.02 12.94
C THR A 80 14.58 2.24 12.81
N ALA A 81 14.07 3.38 13.30
CA ALA A 81 12.67 3.75 13.20
C ALA A 81 12.21 3.87 11.73
N LEU A 82 12.98 4.55 10.89
CA LEU A 82 12.64 4.72 9.47
C LEU A 82 12.69 3.39 8.70
N LEU A 83 13.68 2.54 8.97
CA LEU A 83 13.77 1.21 8.35
C LEU A 83 12.62 0.30 8.76
N ALA A 84 12.15 0.39 10.01
CA ALA A 84 10.95 -0.30 10.48
C ALA A 84 9.70 0.17 9.73
N ILE A 85 9.50 1.50 9.61
CA ILE A 85 8.40 2.09 8.83
C ILE A 85 8.44 1.58 7.37
N ALA A 86 9.60 1.58 6.73
CA ALA A 86 9.76 1.09 5.36
C ALA A 86 9.40 -0.40 5.23
N THR A 87 9.68 -1.20 6.26
CA THR A 87 9.39 -2.64 6.31
C THR A 87 7.89 -2.88 6.44
N ASP A 88 7.23 -2.16 7.34
CA ASP A 88 5.77 -2.23 7.53
C ASP A 88 5.02 -1.73 6.30
N ALA A 89 5.48 -0.65 5.66
CA ALA A 89 4.94 -0.19 4.39
C ALA A 89 5.10 -1.26 3.28
N SER A 90 6.24 -1.94 3.23
CA SER A 90 6.52 -3.00 2.25
C SER A 90 5.61 -4.22 2.43
N SER A 91 5.31 -4.61 3.67
CA SER A 91 4.46 -5.78 3.96
C SER A 91 2.98 -5.54 3.62
N LEU A 92 2.54 -4.29 3.61
CA LEU A 92 1.16 -3.89 3.26
C LEU A 92 0.91 -3.80 1.75
N ARG A 93 1.95 -3.77 0.94
CA ARG A 93 1.86 -3.57 -0.52
C ARG A 93 0.99 -4.62 -1.20
N ASP A 94 1.23 -5.90 -0.94
CA ASP A 94 0.52 -6.97 -1.62
C ASP A 94 -0.99 -6.94 -1.28
N PHE A 95 -1.34 -6.56 -0.04
CA PHE A 95 -2.73 -6.36 0.34
C PHE A 95 -3.37 -5.19 -0.41
N ARG A 96 -2.66 -4.07 -0.58
CA ARG A 96 -3.13 -2.94 -1.38
C ARG A 96 -3.29 -3.34 -2.84
N ASP A 97 -2.34 -4.08 -3.41
CA ASP A 97 -2.41 -4.52 -4.80
C ASP A 97 -3.62 -5.44 -5.01
N ASP A 98 -3.84 -6.39 -4.09
CA ASP A 98 -5.02 -7.26 -4.09
C ASP A 98 -6.33 -6.44 -3.97
N ILE A 99 -6.41 -5.49 -3.04
CA ILE A 99 -7.63 -4.70 -2.79
C ILE A 99 -7.94 -3.71 -3.92
N VAL A 100 -6.95 -2.98 -4.41
CA VAL A 100 -7.16 -1.88 -5.36
C VAL A 100 -7.25 -2.39 -6.79
N HIS A 101 -6.45 -3.40 -7.15
CA HIS A 101 -6.36 -3.90 -8.53
C HIS A 101 -7.07 -5.25 -8.72
N GLY A 102 -7.44 -5.93 -7.65
CA GLY A 102 -8.15 -7.19 -7.74
C GLY A 102 -9.57 -7.03 -8.28
N HIS A 103 -10.05 -8.06 -8.97
CA HIS A 103 -11.42 -8.11 -9.47
C HIS A 103 -12.37 -8.52 -8.33
N TRP A 104 -13.01 -7.54 -7.72
CA TRP A 104 -14.02 -7.74 -6.69
C TRP A 104 -15.28 -8.40 -7.26
N LYS A 105 -15.76 -9.45 -6.59
CA LYS A 105 -16.89 -10.25 -7.04
C LYS A 105 -17.65 -10.84 -5.86
N LEU A 106 -18.85 -11.32 -6.16
CA LEU A 106 -19.55 -12.24 -5.29
C LEU A 106 -18.79 -13.57 -5.22
N HIS A 107 -18.65 -14.10 -4.02
CA HIS A 107 -17.90 -15.30 -3.71
C HIS A 107 -18.77 -16.26 -2.90
N ARG A 108 -18.63 -17.56 -3.16
CA ARG A 108 -19.17 -18.62 -2.30
C ARG A 108 -18.03 -19.56 -1.96
N LYS A 109 -17.81 -19.79 -0.68
CA LYS A 109 -16.85 -20.81 -0.24
C LYS A 109 -17.29 -22.17 -0.78
N ASN A 110 -16.42 -22.82 -1.56
CA ASN A 110 -16.66 -24.12 -2.21
C ASN A 110 -17.93 -24.17 -3.09
N GLY A 111 -18.42 -23.04 -3.60
CA GLY A 111 -19.62 -22.98 -4.43
C GLY A 111 -20.95 -23.17 -3.70
N THR A 112 -20.95 -23.69 -2.48
CA THR A 112 -22.15 -24.06 -1.71
C THR A 112 -22.41 -23.18 -0.50
N GLY A 113 -21.42 -22.40 -0.05
CA GLY A 113 -21.56 -21.53 1.12
C GLY A 113 -22.48 -20.31 0.92
N PRO A 114 -22.69 -19.53 2.01
CA PRO A 114 -23.34 -18.23 1.94
C PRO A 114 -22.63 -17.32 0.92
N LEU A 115 -23.42 -16.47 0.26
CA LEU A 115 -22.88 -15.49 -0.67
C LEU A 115 -22.14 -14.41 0.13
N THR A 116 -20.85 -14.28 -0.11
CA THR A 116 -19.99 -13.23 0.44
C THR A 116 -19.38 -12.42 -0.70
N THR A 117 -18.52 -11.48 -0.35
CA THR A 117 -17.61 -10.84 -1.29
C THR A 117 -16.27 -11.57 -1.32
N GLY A 118 -15.53 -11.38 -2.40
CA GLY A 118 -14.18 -11.87 -2.56
C GLY A 118 -13.46 -11.11 -3.65
N ILE A 119 -12.15 -11.35 -3.72
CA ILE A 119 -11.26 -10.73 -4.70
C ILE A 119 -10.64 -11.84 -5.55
N LYS A 120 -10.67 -11.65 -6.87
CA LYS A 120 -9.94 -12.47 -7.81
C LYS A 120 -8.71 -11.70 -8.28
N VAL A 121 -7.53 -12.27 -8.06
CA VAL A 121 -6.24 -11.68 -8.41
C VAL A 121 -5.62 -12.48 -9.54
N PHE A 122 -5.14 -11.77 -10.55
CA PHE A 122 -4.49 -12.35 -11.72
C PHE A 122 -2.99 -12.07 -11.67
N ASN A 123 -2.17 -13.11 -11.59
CA ASN A 123 -0.75 -13.01 -11.75
C ASN A 123 -0.38 -13.38 -13.19
N GLN A 124 0.07 -12.38 -13.95
CA GLN A 124 0.37 -12.49 -15.38
C GLN A 124 1.77 -13.06 -15.68
N GLY A 125 2.57 -13.39 -14.66
CA GLY A 125 3.85 -14.07 -14.88
C GLY A 125 3.66 -15.49 -15.43
N PRO A 126 4.66 -16.11 -16.08
CA PRO A 126 4.63 -17.52 -16.42
C PRO A 126 4.97 -18.39 -15.20
N PRO A 127 4.14 -19.38 -14.81
CA PRO A 127 2.82 -19.70 -15.34
C PRO A 127 1.75 -18.73 -14.82
N PHE A 128 0.75 -18.42 -15.65
CA PHE A 128 -0.38 -17.59 -15.27
C PHE A 128 -1.09 -18.21 -14.08
N LYS A 129 -1.26 -17.44 -13.00
CA LYS A 129 -1.90 -17.91 -11.77
C LYS A 129 -3.10 -17.03 -11.44
N VAL A 130 -4.19 -17.69 -11.09
CA VAL A 130 -5.41 -17.05 -10.61
C VAL A 130 -5.62 -17.46 -9.16
N LYS A 131 -5.80 -16.48 -8.29
CA LYS A 131 -6.12 -16.70 -6.88
C LYS A 131 -7.47 -16.06 -6.58
N GLU A 132 -8.36 -16.80 -5.94
CA GLU A 132 -9.60 -16.24 -5.38
C GLU A 132 -9.49 -16.22 -3.85
N ILE A 133 -9.78 -15.06 -3.27
CA ILE A 133 -9.63 -14.81 -1.83
C ILE A 133 -10.99 -14.37 -1.28
N PRO A 134 -11.55 -15.09 -0.28
CA PRO A 134 -12.69 -14.57 0.47
C PRO A 134 -12.29 -13.27 1.18
N PHE A 135 -12.92 -12.17 0.82
CA PHE A 135 -12.51 -10.83 1.26
C PHE A 135 -13.72 -9.94 1.47
N THR A 136 -13.70 -9.13 2.53
CA THR A 136 -14.83 -8.29 2.94
C THR A 136 -14.43 -6.82 3.00
N ALA A 137 -15.42 -5.93 2.94
CA ALA A 137 -15.20 -4.50 3.17
C ALA A 137 -14.51 -4.24 4.53
N GLU A 138 -14.89 -4.95 5.58
CA GLU A 138 -14.28 -4.84 6.91
C GLU A 138 -12.78 -5.22 6.89
N LYS A 139 -12.40 -6.28 6.17
CA LYS A 139 -10.97 -6.63 6.02
C LYS A 139 -10.22 -5.54 5.26
N ALA A 140 -10.81 -4.94 4.23
CA ALA A 140 -10.20 -3.83 3.50
C ALA A 140 -10.03 -2.60 4.40
N GLU A 141 -11.05 -2.24 5.19
CA GLU A 141 -10.98 -1.13 6.16
C GLU A 141 -9.89 -1.37 7.21
N ASN A 142 -9.73 -2.61 7.69
CA ASN A 142 -8.64 -2.96 8.61
C ASN A 142 -7.26 -2.80 7.98
N ILE A 143 -7.11 -3.05 6.68
CA ILE A 143 -5.86 -2.77 5.95
C ILE A 143 -5.66 -1.25 5.79
N ALA A 144 -6.70 -0.49 5.46
CA ALA A 144 -6.64 0.97 5.40
C ALA A 144 -6.18 1.56 6.74
N ALA A 145 -6.72 1.06 7.86
CA ALA A 145 -6.31 1.47 9.21
C ALA A 145 -4.85 1.13 9.51
N GLN A 146 -4.34 -0.02 9.05
CA GLN A 146 -2.92 -0.36 9.18
C GLN A 146 -2.03 0.57 8.37
N ILE A 147 -2.40 0.90 7.13
CA ILE A 147 -1.69 1.89 6.32
C ILE A 147 -1.71 3.26 7.01
N SER A 148 -2.86 3.67 7.55
CA SER A 148 -3.00 4.92 8.30
C SER A 148 -2.09 4.99 9.52
N LYS A 149 -1.87 3.89 10.24
CA LYS A 149 -0.90 3.82 11.35
C LYS A 149 0.54 4.00 10.86
N VAL A 150 0.90 3.42 9.72
CA VAL A 150 2.22 3.62 9.09
C VAL A 150 2.38 5.07 8.65
N ASN A 151 1.34 5.68 8.06
CA ASN A 151 1.31 7.10 7.71
C ASN A 151 1.59 7.98 8.93
N LEU A 152 0.86 7.79 10.03
CA LEU A 152 1.05 8.57 11.25
C LEU A 152 2.49 8.45 11.78
N ARG A 153 3.03 7.24 11.82
CA ARG A 153 4.43 7.02 12.25
C ARG A 153 5.43 7.74 11.36
N LEU A 154 5.21 7.74 10.05
CA LEU A 154 6.09 8.46 9.11
C LEU A 154 5.98 9.96 9.30
N VAL A 155 4.77 10.51 9.46
CA VAL A 155 4.55 11.94 9.72
C VAL A 155 5.27 12.37 11.00
N LEU A 156 5.06 11.67 12.12
CA LEU A 156 5.72 11.98 13.39
C LEU A 156 7.25 11.88 13.27
N TRP A 157 7.75 10.88 12.54
CA TRP A 157 9.18 10.77 12.28
C TRP A 157 9.69 11.97 11.47
N CYS A 158 8.95 12.42 10.45
CA CYS A 158 9.35 13.59 9.67
C CYS A 158 9.37 14.87 10.51
N GLU A 159 8.32 15.13 11.31
CA GLU A 159 8.24 16.30 12.18
C GLU A 159 9.41 16.40 13.18
N GLN A 160 9.98 15.26 13.58
CA GLN A 160 11.08 15.19 14.53
C GLN A 160 12.46 15.27 13.88
N ASN A 161 12.59 14.87 12.60
CA ASN A 161 13.88 14.56 11.99
C ASN A 161 14.14 15.26 10.65
N ILE A 162 13.12 15.88 10.06
CA ILE A 162 13.23 16.65 8.83
C ILE A 162 12.98 18.14 9.17
N PRO A 163 13.94 19.02 8.88
CA PRO A 163 13.80 20.46 9.10
C PRO A 163 12.82 21.13 8.13
#